data_AF-A0A974HZD2-F1
#
_entry.id   AF-A0A974HZD2-F1
#
_cell.length_a   1.000
_cell.length_b   1.000
_cell.length_c   1.000
_cell.angle_alpha   90.00
_cell.angle_beta   90.00
_cell.angle_gamma   90.00
#
_symmetry.space_group_name_H-M   'P 1'
#
loop_
_entity.id
_entity.type
_entity.pdbx_description
1 polymer ?
#
loop_
_entity_poly.entity_id
_entity_poly.type
_entity_poly.pdbx_seq_one_letter_code
_entity_poly.pdbx_strand_id
1 'polypeptide(L)'
;MSTSKPVLGPCAFCHQLEQNPDTGLLLTNEDGITAHFNCMIFSPEVISAPTKKFGGFDIPSVKKEIKRGIKTICRVCRKNGATIGCNVKQCRKTYHYMCGKKDGAEFIESEEKQVYLIYCKKHKH
;
A
#
# COMPACT_ATOMS: atom_id res chain seq x y z
N MET A 1 -28.50 -3.57 -6.52
CA MET A 1 -28.24 -4.51 -5.41
C MET A 1 -26.78 -4.91 -5.48
N SER A 2 -25.92 -4.19 -4.77
CA SER A 2 -24.46 -4.33 -4.89
C SER A 2 -23.99 -5.34 -3.86
N THR A 3 -23.67 -6.55 -4.30
CA THR A 3 -23.11 -7.61 -3.44
C THR A 3 -21.65 -7.29 -3.12
N SER A 4 -21.41 -6.36 -2.20
CA SER A 4 -20.08 -6.19 -1.60
C SER A 4 -19.84 -7.35 -0.64
N LYS A 5 -18.84 -8.19 -0.93
CA LYS A 5 -18.32 -9.16 0.03
C LYS A 5 -18.05 -8.45 1.38
N PRO A 6 -18.36 -9.08 2.52
CA PRO A 6 -18.06 -8.49 3.82
C PRO A 6 -16.55 -8.24 3.93
N VAL A 7 -16.18 -7.05 4.40
CA VAL A 7 -14.79 -6.71 4.75
C VAL A 7 -14.41 -7.57 5.95
N LEU A 8 -13.49 -8.52 5.75
CA LEU A 8 -13.16 -9.56 6.74
C LEU A 8 -12.17 -9.10 7.83
N GLY A 9 -11.57 -7.90 7.72
CA GLY A 9 -10.61 -7.42 8.71
C GLY A 9 -9.90 -6.11 8.36
N PRO A 10 -8.92 -5.69 9.16
CA PRO A 10 -8.14 -4.48 8.90
C PRO A 10 -7.20 -4.68 7.70
N CYS A 11 -6.80 -3.57 7.07
CA CYS A 11 -5.78 -3.57 6.03
C CYS A 11 -4.48 -4.22 6.53
N ALA A 12 -3.97 -5.22 5.82
CA ALA A 12 -2.78 -5.98 6.17
C ALA A 12 -1.48 -5.15 6.17
N PHE A 13 -1.50 -3.96 5.56
CA PHE A 13 -0.36 -3.03 5.53
C PHE A 13 -0.41 -2.00 6.67
N CYS A 14 -1.53 -1.28 6.81
CA CYS A 14 -1.64 -0.15 7.75
C CYS A 14 -2.44 -0.46 9.03
N HIS A 15 -3.01 -1.65 9.13
CA HIS A 15 -3.81 -2.14 10.25
C HIS A 15 -5.04 -1.27 10.57
N GLN A 16 -5.55 -0.50 9.60
CA GLN A 16 -6.76 0.30 9.73
C GLN A 16 -7.97 -0.44 9.11
N LEU A 17 -9.14 -0.28 9.72
CA LEU A 17 -10.42 -0.82 9.25
C LEU A 17 -11.14 0.13 8.29
N GLU A 18 -10.84 1.42 8.37
CA GLU A 18 -11.52 2.46 7.61
C GLU A 18 -10.82 2.73 6.28
N GLN A 19 -11.62 2.82 5.22
CA GLN A 19 -11.22 3.44 3.95
C GLN A 19 -11.64 4.90 3.89
N ASN A 20 -10.92 5.69 3.11
CA ASN A 20 -11.26 7.06 2.76
C ASN A 20 -10.83 7.34 1.30
N PRO A 21 -11.15 8.51 0.72
CA PRO A 21 -10.79 8.84 -0.66
C PRO A 21 -9.30 8.72 -0.95
N ASP A 22 -8.42 8.99 0.02
CA ASP A 22 -6.97 8.90 -0.16
C ASP A 22 -6.47 7.44 -0.14
N THR A 23 -6.96 6.60 0.75
CA THR A 23 -6.51 5.19 0.82
C THR A 23 -7.02 4.34 -0.33
N GLY A 24 -8.09 4.78 -0.99
CA GLY A 24 -8.86 3.97 -1.93
C GLY A 24 -9.63 2.86 -1.21
N LEU A 25 -10.27 1.99 -2.01
CA LEU A 25 -11.12 0.90 -1.53
C LEU A 25 -10.36 -0.06 -0.61
N LEU A 26 -11.01 -0.51 0.47
CA LEU A 26 -10.57 -1.63 1.29
C LEU A 26 -11.12 -2.93 0.68
N LEU A 27 -10.23 -3.70 0.07
CA LEU A 27 -10.56 -4.89 -0.72
C LEU A 27 -10.22 -6.14 0.07
N THR A 28 -11.00 -7.20 -0.08
CA THR A 28 -10.74 -8.51 0.53
C THR A 28 -10.68 -9.60 -0.54
N ASN A 29 -9.63 -10.43 -0.53
CA ASN A 29 -9.50 -11.56 -1.46
C ASN A 29 -10.15 -12.86 -0.92
N GLU A 30 -10.10 -13.91 -1.73
CA GLU A 30 -10.57 -15.26 -1.40
C GLU A 30 -9.81 -15.93 -0.24
N ASP A 31 -8.58 -15.50 0.05
CA ASP A 31 -7.78 -16.00 1.17
C ASP A 31 -8.03 -15.23 2.48
N GLY A 32 -8.99 -14.30 2.49
CA GLY A 32 -9.31 -13.45 3.64
C GLY A 32 -8.34 -12.28 3.88
N ILE A 33 -7.40 -12.03 2.97
CA ILE A 33 -6.51 -10.87 3.06
C ILE A 33 -7.29 -9.62 2.70
N THR A 34 -7.26 -8.65 3.62
CA THR A 34 -7.89 -7.35 3.43
C THR A 34 -6.82 -6.27 3.28
N ALA A 35 -6.89 -5.42 2.25
CA ALA A 35 -5.90 -4.36 2.02
C ALA A 35 -6.50 -3.18 1.24
N HIS A 36 -6.03 -1.97 1.57
CA HIS A 36 -6.37 -0.76 0.82
C HIS A 36 -5.67 -0.74 -0.55
N PHE A 37 -6.36 -0.30 -1.59
CA PHE A 37 -5.82 -0.15 -2.94
C PHE A 37 -4.51 0.65 -2.95
N ASN A 38 -4.48 1.85 -2.35
CA ASN A 38 -3.28 2.69 -2.33
C ASN A 38 -2.19 2.19 -1.37
N CYS A 39 -2.50 1.30 -0.43
CA CYS A 39 -1.47 0.59 0.31
C CYS A 39 -0.78 -0.49 -0.54
N MET A 40 -1.52 -1.13 -1.45
CA MET A 40 -0.99 -2.15 -2.35
C MET A 40 -0.19 -1.52 -3.49
N ILE A 41 -0.78 -0.59 -4.26
CA ILE A 41 -0.19 -0.11 -5.51
C ILE A 41 1.14 0.64 -5.32
N PHE A 42 1.34 1.28 -4.17
CA PHE A 42 2.59 1.96 -3.83
C PHE A 42 3.63 1.06 -3.17
N SER A 43 3.28 -0.19 -2.88
CA SER A 43 4.22 -1.14 -2.31
C SER A 43 5.06 -1.77 -3.43
N PRO A 44 6.41 -1.64 -3.40
CA PRO A 44 7.26 -1.86 -4.57
C PRO A 44 7.31 -3.29 -5.12
N GLU A 45 6.96 -4.31 -4.33
CA GLU A 45 6.93 -5.70 -4.83
C GLU A 45 5.52 -6.21 -5.15
N VAL A 46 4.50 -5.36 -5.12
CA VAL A 46 3.13 -5.72 -5.54
C VAL A 46 3.02 -5.61 -7.05
N ILE A 47 2.50 -6.67 -7.68
CA ILE A 47 2.39 -6.79 -9.13
C ILE A 47 0.92 -6.67 -9.53
N SER A 48 0.64 -5.91 -10.59
CA SER A 48 -0.68 -5.86 -11.22
C SER A 48 -0.96 -7.15 -12.00
N ALA A 49 -2.19 -7.64 -11.95
CA ALA A 49 -2.66 -8.83 -12.65
C ALA A 49 -3.80 -8.47 -13.63
N PRO A 50 -3.95 -9.19 -14.76
CA PRO A 50 -5.00 -8.93 -15.76
C PRO A 50 -6.39 -9.45 -15.31
N THR A 51 -6.74 -9.20 -14.06
CA THR A 51 -8.00 -9.61 -13.43
C THR A 51 -8.62 -8.41 -12.71
N LYS A 52 -9.93 -8.42 -12.49
CA LYS A 52 -10.58 -7.44 -11.60
C LYS A 52 -10.63 -7.91 -10.15
N LYS A 53 -10.22 -9.14 -9.87
CA LYS A 53 -10.19 -9.69 -8.51
C LYS A 53 -9.18 -8.91 -7.67
N PHE A 54 -9.55 -8.64 -6.43
CA PHE A 54 -8.70 -7.98 -5.44
C PHE A 54 -8.05 -6.68 -5.95
N GLY A 55 -8.80 -5.87 -6.72
CA GLY A 55 -8.31 -4.60 -7.26
C GLY A 55 -7.35 -4.74 -8.45
N GLY A 56 -7.21 -5.94 -9.00
CA GLY A 56 -6.28 -6.22 -10.09
C GLY A 56 -4.84 -6.40 -9.64
N PHE A 57 -4.62 -6.88 -8.42
CA PHE A 57 -3.30 -7.25 -7.90
C PHE A 57 -3.11 -8.76 -7.87
N ASP A 58 -1.89 -9.20 -8.14
CA ASP A 58 -1.46 -10.58 -7.95
C ASP A 58 -1.37 -10.92 -6.46
N ILE A 59 -2.23 -11.83 -5.99
CA ILE A 59 -2.34 -12.21 -4.57
C ILE A 59 -1.02 -12.73 -3.99
N PRO A 60 -0.27 -13.64 -4.67
CA PRO A 60 1.06 -14.06 -4.22
C PRO A 60 2.02 -12.89 -3.98
N SER A 61 2.08 -11.90 -4.88
CA SER A 61 2.92 -10.71 -4.72
C SER A 61 2.52 -9.88 -3.49
N VAL A 62 1.22 -9.68 -3.26
CA VAL A 62 0.70 -8.97 -2.08
C VAL A 62 1.06 -9.71 -0.79
N LYS A 63 0.90 -11.04 -0.74
CA LYS A 63 1.29 -11.86 0.42
C LYS A 63 2.78 -11.73 0.72
N LYS A 64 3.62 -11.81 -0.31
CA LYS A 64 5.08 -11.65 -0.19
C LYS A 64 5.42 -10.28 0.40
N GLU A 65 4.76 -9.24 -0.09
CA GLU A 65 5.01 -7.87 0.33
C GLU A 65 4.53 -7.60 1.77
N ILE A 66 3.38 -8.15 2.17
CA ILE A 66 2.92 -8.12 3.57
C ILE A 66 3.96 -8.79 4.48
N LYS A 67 4.45 -9.98 4.10
CA LYS A 67 5.47 -10.71 4.87
C LYS A 67 6.77 -9.91 4.99
N ARG A 68 7.18 -9.20 3.93
CA ARG A 68 8.32 -8.27 3.96
C ARG A 68 8.05 -7.11 4.92
N GLY A 69 6.85 -6.54 4.88
CA GLY A 69 6.39 -5.43 5.69
C GLY A 69 6.43 -5.67 7.20
N ILE A 70 6.35 -6.92 7.65
CA ILE A 70 6.48 -7.27 9.08
C ILE A 70 7.79 -6.74 9.67
N LYS A 71 8.87 -6.63 8.87
CA LYS A 71 10.18 -6.15 9.34
C LYS A 71 10.38 -4.64 9.16
N THR A 72 9.46 -3.93 8.51
CA THR A 72 9.63 -2.51 8.19
C THR A 72 8.85 -1.61 9.14
N ILE A 73 9.56 -0.67 9.77
CA ILE A 73 8.99 0.23 10.77
C ILE A 73 8.67 1.58 10.12
N CYS A 74 7.43 2.03 10.25
CA CYS A 74 6.98 3.31 9.74
C CYS A 74 7.79 4.45 10.35
N ARG A 75 8.27 5.38 9.50
CA ARG A 75 8.98 6.58 9.96
C ARG A 75 8.13 7.45 10.88
N VAL A 76 6.81 7.47 10.69
CA VAL A 76 5.89 8.39 11.36
C VAL A 76 5.28 7.75 12.61
N CYS A 77 4.52 6.66 12.44
CA CYS A 77 3.78 6.04 13.55
C CYS A 77 4.59 5.01 14.33
N ARG A 78 5.81 4.67 13.88
CA ARG A 78 6.72 3.68 14.49
C ARG A 78 6.16 2.25 14.62
N LYS A 79 5.06 1.94 13.92
CA LYS A 79 4.49 0.58 13.82
C LYS A 79 5.02 -0.17 12.58
N ASN A 80 4.92 -1.49 12.61
CA ASN A 80 5.34 -2.36 11.51
C ASN A 80 4.35 -2.31 10.32
N GLY A 81 4.69 -2.93 9.19
CA GLY A 81 3.84 -3.00 7.99
C GLY A 81 4.07 -1.85 6.99
N ALA A 82 5.03 -0.98 7.25
CA ALA A 82 5.33 0.19 6.41
C ALA A 82 6.18 -0.19 5.20
N THR A 83 5.55 -0.71 4.15
CA THR A 83 6.21 -1.26 2.95
C THR A 83 6.64 -0.20 1.94
N ILE A 84 6.04 0.99 1.98
CA ILE A 84 6.22 2.05 0.99
C ILE A 84 7.50 2.83 1.30
N GLY A 85 8.58 2.54 0.56
CA GLY A 85 9.91 3.12 0.77
C GLY A 85 10.22 4.28 -0.17
N CYS A 86 10.99 5.26 0.31
CA CYS A 86 11.49 6.34 -0.55
C CYS A 86 12.29 5.78 -1.75
N ASN A 87 12.03 6.28 -2.95
CA ASN A 87 12.64 5.79 -4.20
C ASN A 87 14.16 6.07 -4.32
N VAL A 88 14.73 6.86 -3.41
CA VAL A 88 16.20 7.04 -3.34
C VAL A 88 16.83 5.82 -2.65
N LYS A 89 17.66 5.07 -3.38
CA LYS A 89 18.26 3.78 -2.96
C LYS A 89 18.93 3.79 -1.57
N GLN A 90 19.61 4.88 -1.21
CA GLN A 90 20.28 5.00 0.10
C GLN A 90 19.33 5.43 1.23
N CYS A 91 18.12 5.87 0.91
CA CYS A 91 17.14 6.30 1.89
C CYS A 91 16.46 5.08 2.54
N ARG A 92 16.52 5.01 3.87
CA ARG A 92 15.86 3.94 4.64
C ARG A 92 14.47 4.33 5.16
N LYS A 93 13.93 5.48 4.74
CA LYS A 93 12.61 5.91 5.21
C LYS A 93 11.53 5.07 4.52
N THR A 94 10.73 4.40 5.33
CA THR A 94 9.53 3.69 4.88
C THR A 94 8.30 4.20 5.62
N TYR A 95 7.14 4.04 4.98
CA TYR A 95 5.88 4.62 5.40
C TYR A 95 4.73 3.63 5.20
N HIS A 96 3.68 3.78 6.00
CA HIS A 96 2.34 3.45 5.52
C HIS A 96 1.86 4.56 4.59
N TYR A 97 0.94 4.26 3.67
CA TYR A 97 0.49 5.23 2.66
C TYR A 97 0.10 6.59 3.26
N MET A 98 -0.88 6.59 4.19
CA MET A 98 -1.31 7.83 4.86
C MET A 98 -0.25 8.45 5.77
N CYS A 99 0.69 7.66 6.28
CA CYS A 99 1.81 8.21 7.04
C CYS A 99 2.76 8.99 6.13
N GLY A 100 3.00 8.51 4.90
CA GLY A 100 3.79 9.23 3.91
C GLY A 100 3.15 10.58 3.56
N LYS A 101 1.84 10.58 3.29
CA LYS A 101 1.07 11.83 3.06
C LYS A 101 1.20 12.80 4.24
N LYS A 102 1.00 12.33 5.48
CA LYS A 102 1.11 13.15 6.70
C LYS A 102 2.52 13.70 6.96
N ASP A 103 3.58 12.98 6.59
CA ASP A 103 4.97 13.47 6.70
C ASP A 103 5.37 14.41 5.54
N GLY A 104 4.45 14.71 4.61
CA GLY A 104 4.72 15.56 3.46
C GLY A 104 5.64 14.91 2.42
N ALA A 105 5.57 13.58 2.28
CA ALA A 105 6.19 12.88 1.17
C ALA A 105 5.44 13.17 -0.14
N GLU A 106 6.19 13.23 -1.24
CA GLU A 106 5.65 13.39 -2.59
C GLU A 106 5.33 12.01 -3.17
N PHE A 107 4.16 11.89 -3.80
CA PHE A 107 3.68 10.68 -4.46
C PHE A 107 3.62 10.95 -5.96
N ILE A 108 4.29 10.11 -6.74
CA ILE A 108 4.30 10.17 -8.21
C ILE A 108 3.43 9.03 -8.71
N GLU A 109 2.39 9.37 -9.47
CA GLU A 109 1.37 8.45 -9.98
C GLU A 109 1.26 8.63 -11.50
N SER A 110 1.42 7.55 -12.25
CA SER A 110 1.18 7.52 -13.69
C SER A 110 0.63 6.15 -14.07
N GLU A 111 -0.68 6.11 -14.34
CA GLU A 111 -1.35 4.88 -14.77
C GLU A 111 -0.80 4.39 -16.11
N GLU A 112 -0.59 5.29 -17.07
CA GLU A 112 -0.04 4.97 -18.40
C GLU A 112 1.33 4.29 -18.33
N LYS A 113 2.20 4.77 -17.43
CA LYS A 113 3.56 4.25 -17.25
C LYS A 113 3.65 3.16 -16.17
N GLN A 114 2.54 2.87 -15.49
CA GLN A 114 2.49 2.00 -14.30
C GLN A 114 3.52 2.40 -13.23
N VAL A 115 3.66 3.71 -12.99
CA VAL A 115 4.62 4.27 -12.03
C VAL A 115 3.89 4.75 -10.79
N TYR A 116 4.24 4.18 -9.64
CA TYR A 116 3.72 4.54 -8.32
C TYR A 116 4.87 4.62 -7.33
N LEU A 117 5.42 5.81 -7.15
CA LEU A 117 6.64 6.04 -6.36
C LEU A 117 6.40 7.06 -5.27
N ILE A 118 7.21 6.97 -4.21
CA ILE A 118 7.23 7.97 -3.13
C ILE A 118 8.63 8.57 -2.98
N TYR A 119 8.69 9.87 -2.76
CA TYR A 119 9.88 10.58 -2.32
C TYR A 119 9.61 11.20 -0.95
N CYS A 120 10.42 10.84 0.06
CA CYS A 120 10.25 11.44 1.38
C CYS A 120 10.48 12.96 1.32
N LYS A 121 10.02 13.71 2.32
CA LYS A 121 10.17 15.18 2.37
C LYS A 121 11.59 15.75 2.13
N LYS A 122 12.65 14.93 2.32
CA LYS A 122 14.05 15.31 2.06
C LYS A 122 14.51 15.08 0.62
N HIS A 123 13.76 14.30 -0.16
CA HIS A 123 14.12 13.88 -1.52
C HIS A 123 12.98 14.12 -2.52
N LYS A 124 11.93 14.83 -2.12
CA LYS A 124 10.90 15.33 -3.05
C LYS A 124 11.52 16.35 -3.99
N HIS A 125 11.04 16.41 -5.22
CA HIS A 125 11.57 17.28 -6.27
C HIS A 125 10.80 18.60 -6.33
#